data_AF-A0A2J0M050-F1
#
_entry.id   AF-A0A2J0M050-F1
#
_cell.length_a   1.000
_cell.length_b   1.000
_cell.length_c   1.000
_cell.angle_alpha   90.00
_cell.angle_beta   90.00
_cell.angle_gamma   90.00
#
_symmetry.space_group_name_H-M   'P 1'
#
loop_
_entity.id
_entity.type
_entity.pdbx_description
1 polymer ?
#
loop_
_entity_poly.entity_id
_entity_poly.type
_entity_poly.pdbx_seq_one_letter_code
_entity_poly.pdbx_strand_id
1 'polypeptide(L)'
;FHSANATGCTLATDGTLTCTSDERFKKNIVSLGSSLDLLNSLRPVEYNWKYQADGETKNFGFIAQEVETVFPRLVMTDANGYKELNTIGLIPVIVEAVKEQQSQIADVTLKTDQNVTTLAGLQSSIDTQLSVVGTEIALLKAKNIGYDASFINDLAHLTTLDDTTAKLRIDLTLQTSKVALLETQVASLMDFYASFDLGKSVMKDVAGNIDLTIDSLGKPVTLGGKLKAVVLETGELAITVIDPLAPTIGTAEVLPVAIDANADGNDDYSLLPMTDPAVTSRDGKSVQIMTKAMIPMVNGSRIFTTWKNNPSGFSWVEKTKDANDDFVGFQIKLSTPVTTPAKVDWLLIEQKGNLAP
;
A
#
# COMPACT_ATOMS: atom_id res chain seq x y z
N PHE A 1 45.44 56.14 94.66
CA PHE A 1 44.33 55.18 94.69
C PHE A 1 44.78 53.88 95.33
N HIS A 2 44.74 53.74 96.65
CA HIS A 2 44.79 52.46 97.35
C HIS A 2 43.82 52.57 98.53
N SER A 3 42.78 51.75 98.56
CA SER A 3 41.99 51.52 99.78
C SER A 3 42.37 50.14 100.33
N ALA A 4 42.31 49.98 101.64
CA ALA A 4 43.07 48.98 102.41
C ALA A 4 42.69 47.49 102.21
N ASN A 5 41.91 47.11 101.20
CA ASN A 5 41.55 45.73 100.89
C ASN A 5 41.73 45.47 99.38
N ALA A 6 42.98 45.21 98.99
CA ALA A 6 43.59 45.42 97.67
C ALA A 6 42.86 44.82 96.44
N THR A 7 41.89 45.55 95.94
CA THR A 7 41.64 45.70 94.49
C THR A 7 41.88 47.17 94.14
N GLY A 8 42.70 47.45 93.13
CA GLY A 8 43.10 48.82 92.79
C GLY A 8 43.59 48.97 91.36
N CYS A 9 43.63 50.21 90.90
CA CYS A 9 44.22 50.56 89.62
C CYS A 9 45.52 51.33 89.83
N THR A 10 46.56 50.95 89.08
CA THR A 10 47.84 51.66 89.02
C THR A 10 47.91 52.44 87.72
N LEU A 11 48.27 53.72 87.81
CA LEU A 11 48.63 54.52 86.63
C LEU A 11 50.13 54.31 86.40
N ALA A 12 50.48 53.62 85.32
CA ALA A 12 51.86 53.46 84.90
C ALA A 12 52.43 54.79 84.39
N THR A 13 53.76 54.90 84.38
CA THR A 13 54.48 56.13 83.96
C THR A 13 54.25 56.50 82.49
N ASP A 14 53.76 55.56 81.67
CA ASP A 14 53.38 55.76 80.28
C ASP A 14 51.91 56.22 80.09
N GLY A 15 51.18 56.42 81.19
CA GLY A 15 49.77 56.82 81.17
C GLY A 15 48.79 55.66 81.11
N THR A 16 49.25 54.40 81.10
CA THR A 16 48.36 53.23 81.09
C THR A 16 47.73 53.01 82.47
N LEU A 17 46.40 52.88 82.51
CA LEU A 17 45.67 52.48 83.71
C LEU A 17 45.50 50.96 83.76
N THR A 18 46.17 50.28 84.69
CA THR A 18 46.05 48.83 84.87
C THR A 18 45.33 48.53 86.19
N CYS A 19 44.24 47.76 86.12
CA CYS A 19 43.43 47.40 87.29
C CYS A 19 43.58 45.91 87.63
N THR A 20 43.61 45.56 88.92
CA THR A 20 43.63 44.17 89.39
C THR A 20 42.38 43.40 88.92
N SER A 21 42.56 42.26 88.24
CA SER A 21 41.47 41.44 87.68
C SER A 21 41.69 39.92 87.83
N ASP A 22 42.57 39.51 88.74
CA ASP A 22 42.89 38.10 89.04
C ASP A 22 41.64 37.34 89.54
N GLU A 23 41.45 36.11 89.09
CA GLU A 23 40.32 35.24 89.46
C GLU A 23 40.21 35.06 90.98
N ARG A 24 41.35 34.99 91.70
CA ARG A 24 41.39 34.80 93.16
C ARG A 24 40.80 35.97 93.94
N PHE A 25 40.66 37.13 93.31
CA PHE A 25 40.04 38.32 93.89
C PHE A 25 38.56 38.49 93.51
N LYS A 26 38.00 37.55 92.73
CA LYS A 26 36.60 37.56 92.30
C LYS A 26 35.87 36.37 92.93
N LYS A 27 34.58 36.55 93.23
CA LYS A 27 33.68 35.50 93.73
C LYS A 27 32.33 35.63 93.01
N ASN A 28 31.56 34.54 92.96
CA ASN A 28 30.26 34.49 92.28
C ASN A 28 30.36 34.91 90.80
N ILE A 29 31.36 34.38 90.09
CA ILE A 29 31.61 34.68 88.67
C ILE A 29 30.52 34.00 87.83
N VAL A 30 29.75 34.81 87.11
CA VAL A 30 28.70 34.36 86.19
C VAL A 30 28.92 35.01 84.82
N SER A 31 28.61 34.29 83.76
CA SER A 31 28.64 34.85 82.40
C SER A 31 27.59 35.95 82.24
N LEU A 32 27.92 36.96 81.43
CA LEU A 32 26.92 37.91 80.95
C LEU A 32 26.06 37.23 79.89
N GLY A 33 24.81 37.67 79.75
CA GLY A 33 23.89 37.23 78.70
C GLY A 33 22.87 38.33 78.42
N SER A 34 22.19 38.24 77.27
CA SER A 34 21.28 39.27 76.77
C SER A 34 21.95 40.64 76.65
N SER A 35 23.25 40.66 76.35
CA SER A 35 24.03 41.90 76.34
C SER A 35 23.76 42.76 75.11
N LEU A 36 23.46 42.14 73.96
CA LEU A 36 23.15 42.83 72.71
C LEU A 36 21.83 43.60 72.82
N ASP A 37 20.77 42.98 73.34
CA ASP A 37 19.46 43.62 73.49
C ASP A 37 19.52 44.80 74.47
N LEU A 38 20.22 44.62 75.59
CA LEU A 38 20.42 45.69 76.58
C LEU A 38 21.27 46.83 75.98
N LEU A 39 22.33 46.53 75.24
CA LEU A 39 23.16 47.55 74.57
C LEU A 39 22.36 48.30 73.50
N ASN A 40 21.50 47.62 72.74
CA ASN A 40 20.62 48.21 71.73
C ASN A 40 19.57 49.17 72.33
N SER A 41 19.26 49.03 73.62
CA SER A 41 18.35 49.94 74.32
C SER A 41 19.01 51.26 74.77
N LEU A 42 20.34 51.32 74.76
CA LEU A 42 21.09 52.53 75.09
C LEU A 42 21.18 53.46 73.88
N ARG A 43 21.17 54.76 74.17
CA ARG A 43 21.35 55.81 73.16
C ARG A 43 22.73 56.46 73.30
N PRO A 44 23.67 56.21 72.38
CA PRO A 44 24.88 57.03 72.27
C PRO A 44 24.49 58.48 71.94
N VAL A 45 25.14 59.44 72.58
CA VAL A 45 24.89 60.87 72.38
C VAL A 45 26.18 61.64 72.09
N GLU A 46 26.03 62.73 71.36
CA GLU A 46 27.04 63.79 71.27
C GLU A 46 26.62 64.97 72.15
N TYR A 47 27.56 65.54 72.90
CA TYR A 47 27.27 66.62 73.83
C TYR A 47 28.44 67.61 73.99
N ASN A 48 28.11 68.86 74.33
CA ASN A 48 29.04 69.81 74.92
C ASN A 48 28.74 69.90 76.42
N TRP A 49 29.77 70.09 77.24
CA TRP A 49 29.58 70.41 78.64
C TRP A 49 28.97 71.80 78.78
N LYS A 50 28.19 72.04 79.84
CA LYS A 50 27.52 73.33 80.06
C LYS A 50 28.46 74.54 80.17
N TYR A 51 29.74 74.31 80.49
CA TYR A 51 30.75 75.37 80.55
C TYR A 51 31.39 75.67 79.18
N GLN A 52 31.17 74.82 78.18
CA GLN A 52 31.71 74.97 76.83
C GLN A 52 30.82 75.88 75.99
N ALA A 53 31.43 76.61 75.06
CA ALA A 53 30.69 77.39 74.08
C ALA A 53 30.09 76.46 72.99
N ASP A 54 28.98 76.89 72.37
CA ASP A 54 28.27 76.10 71.32
C ASP A 54 29.12 75.79 70.07
N GLY A 55 30.21 76.53 69.86
CA GLY A 55 31.17 76.29 68.77
C GLY A 55 32.28 75.28 69.09
N GLU A 56 32.34 74.75 70.31
CA GLU A 56 33.35 73.76 70.70
C GLU A 56 33.03 72.35 70.17
N THR A 57 34.07 71.56 69.97
CA THR A 57 33.93 70.16 69.51
C THR A 57 33.13 69.35 70.53
N LYS A 58 32.11 68.65 70.03
CA LYS A 58 31.27 67.76 70.86
C LYS A 58 32.03 66.50 71.27
N ASN A 59 31.71 66.03 72.47
CA ASN A 59 32.18 64.75 72.99
C ASN A 59 31.12 63.67 72.71
N PHE A 60 31.59 62.44 72.50
CA PHE A 60 30.71 61.26 72.46
C PHE A 60 30.59 60.65 73.85
N GLY A 61 29.41 60.12 74.16
CA GLY A 61 29.21 59.38 75.39
C GLY A 61 27.79 58.92 75.58
N PHE A 62 27.40 58.75 76.83
CA PHE A 62 26.07 58.33 77.24
C PHE A 62 25.55 59.26 78.33
N ILE A 63 24.22 59.38 78.41
CA ILE A 63 23.56 60.04 79.53
C ILE A 63 23.48 59.05 80.68
N ALA A 64 24.12 59.35 81.81
CA ALA A 64 24.20 58.44 82.95
C ALA A 64 22.81 58.03 83.47
N GLN A 65 21.82 58.93 83.41
CA GLN A 65 20.43 58.64 83.79
C GLN A 65 19.78 57.62 82.86
N GLU A 66 20.08 57.65 81.55
CA GLU A 66 19.59 56.66 80.59
C GLU A 66 20.29 55.31 80.80
N VAL A 67 21.59 55.31 81.14
CA VAL A 67 22.32 54.08 81.45
C VAL A 67 21.87 53.47 82.77
N GLU A 68 21.52 54.27 83.78
CA GLU A 68 21.08 53.79 85.09
C GLU A 68 19.81 52.90 85.01
N THR A 69 18.93 53.17 84.04
CA THR A 69 17.71 52.36 83.85
C THR A 69 18.00 50.96 83.31
N VAL A 70 19.10 50.78 82.58
CA VAL A 70 19.48 49.52 81.92
C VAL A 70 20.60 48.80 82.69
N PHE A 71 21.64 49.55 83.10
CA PHE A 71 22.81 49.08 83.83
C PHE A 71 23.04 49.90 85.10
N PRO A 72 22.18 49.78 86.13
CA PRO A 72 22.27 50.57 87.36
C PRO A 72 23.62 50.42 88.07
N ARG A 73 24.28 49.26 87.92
CA ARG A 73 25.59 48.95 88.53
C ARG A 73 26.76 49.73 87.92
N LEU A 74 26.56 50.38 86.77
CA LEU A 74 27.58 51.19 86.11
C LEU A 74 27.45 52.67 86.45
N VAL A 75 26.41 53.07 87.20
CA VAL A 75 26.16 54.47 87.56
C VAL A 75 26.31 54.64 89.06
N MET A 76 27.08 55.63 89.46
CA MET A 76 27.21 56.06 90.85
C MET A 76 26.63 57.45 91.03
N THR A 77 26.24 57.81 92.25
CA THR A 77 25.81 59.17 92.59
C THR A 77 26.80 59.75 93.59
N ASP A 78 27.36 60.91 93.29
CA ASP A 78 28.31 61.59 94.16
C ASP A 78 27.59 62.23 95.38
N ALA A 79 28.37 62.83 96.29
CA ALA A 79 27.83 63.48 97.49
C ALA A 79 26.93 64.70 97.19
N ASN A 80 27.00 65.26 95.98
CA ASN A 80 26.23 66.41 95.54
C ASN A 80 24.98 66.02 94.72
N GLY A 81 24.76 64.72 94.49
CA GLY A 81 23.64 64.21 93.71
C GLY A 81 23.90 64.08 92.20
N TYR A 82 25.12 64.32 91.73
CA TYR A 82 25.49 64.13 90.32
C TYR A 82 25.74 62.67 90.00
N LYS A 83 25.29 62.23 88.81
CA LYS A 83 25.48 60.86 88.33
C LYS A 83 26.82 60.73 87.61
N GLU A 84 27.61 59.73 87.99
CA GLU A 84 28.89 59.36 87.39
C GLU A 84 28.77 58.01 86.69
N LEU A 85 29.37 57.86 85.50
CA LEU A 85 29.28 56.65 84.69
C LEU A 85 30.62 55.90 84.62
N ASN A 86 30.60 54.61 84.95
CA ASN A 86 31.69 53.68 84.71
C ASN A 86 31.64 53.14 83.26
N THR A 87 32.23 53.90 82.34
CA THR A 87 32.32 53.53 80.92
C THR A 87 33.17 52.28 80.66
N ILE A 88 34.21 52.05 81.47
CA ILE A 88 35.08 50.85 81.36
C ILE A 88 34.27 49.58 81.63
N GLY A 89 33.27 49.66 82.53
CA GLY A 89 32.38 48.55 82.83
C GLY A 89 31.47 48.12 81.67
N LEU A 90 31.31 48.96 80.63
CA LEU A 90 30.59 48.58 79.41
C LEU A 90 31.41 47.66 78.49
N ILE A 91 32.74 47.62 78.62
CA ILE A 91 33.61 46.85 77.71
C ILE A 91 33.24 45.35 77.70
N PRO A 92 33.13 44.65 78.85
CA PRO A 92 32.67 43.25 78.88
C PRO A 92 31.26 43.04 78.29
N VAL A 93 30.36 44.02 78.44
CA VAL A 93 29.00 43.96 77.87
C VAL A 93 29.06 44.04 76.36
N ILE A 94 29.87 44.95 75.81
CA ILE A 94 30.09 45.08 74.36
C ILE A 94 30.70 43.80 73.80
N VAL A 95 31.70 43.21 74.48
CA VAL A 95 32.32 41.96 74.05
C VAL A 95 31.28 40.83 73.99
N GLU A 96 30.40 40.72 74.98
CA GLU A 96 29.36 39.70 74.97
C GLU A 96 28.30 39.97 73.87
N ALA A 97 27.89 41.23 73.68
CA ALA A 97 27.00 41.62 72.59
C ALA A 97 27.56 41.29 71.20
N VAL A 98 28.88 41.49 70.99
CA VAL A 98 29.56 41.12 69.73
C VAL A 98 29.58 39.60 69.53
N LYS A 99 29.76 38.81 70.59
CA LYS A 99 29.66 37.34 70.50
C LYS A 99 28.23 36.88 70.17
N GLU A 100 27.24 37.46 70.83
CA GLU A 100 25.82 37.19 70.54
C GLU A 100 25.50 37.52 69.07
N GLN A 101 25.95 38.68 68.57
CA GLN A 101 25.81 39.06 67.16
C GLN A 101 26.53 38.09 66.22
N GLN A 102 27.76 37.67 66.56
CA GLN A 102 28.51 36.70 65.76
C GLN A 102 27.80 35.34 65.69
N SER A 103 27.13 34.93 66.77
CA SER A 103 26.29 33.73 66.79
C SER A 103 25.07 33.87 65.87
N GLN A 104 24.40 35.03 65.86
CA GLN A 104 23.29 35.29 64.95
C GLN A 104 23.74 35.27 63.48
N ILE A 105 24.90 35.86 63.18
CA ILE A 105 25.48 35.82 61.82
C ILE A 105 25.76 34.38 61.40
N ALA A 106 26.36 33.57 62.26
CA ALA A 106 26.65 32.16 61.96
C ALA A 106 25.37 31.35 61.68
N ASP A 107 24.30 31.59 62.45
CA ASP A 107 22.99 30.95 62.22
C ASP A 107 22.37 31.36 60.87
N VAL A 108 22.44 32.66 60.52
CA VAL A 108 21.97 33.16 59.22
C VAL A 108 22.78 32.57 58.06
N THR A 109 24.10 32.45 58.20
CA THR A 109 24.96 31.78 57.20
C THR A 109 24.57 30.31 57.03
N LEU A 110 24.37 29.57 58.11
CA LEU A 110 23.95 28.16 58.05
C LEU A 110 22.61 27.99 57.32
N LYS A 111 21.62 28.83 57.64
CA LYS A 111 20.33 28.84 56.94
C LYS A 111 20.49 29.18 55.46
N THR A 112 21.39 30.08 55.11
CA THR A 112 21.70 30.44 53.72
C THR A 112 22.31 29.26 52.97
N ASP A 113 23.27 28.55 53.57
CA ASP A 113 23.91 27.38 52.96
C ASP A 113 22.91 26.22 52.74
N GLN A 114 22.01 26.01 53.72
CA GLN A 114 20.90 25.05 53.61
C GLN A 114 19.93 25.43 52.48
N ASN A 115 19.59 26.70 52.36
CA ASN A 115 18.74 27.21 51.29
C ASN A 115 19.41 27.03 49.92
N VAL A 116 20.71 27.35 49.79
CA VAL A 116 21.47 27.16 48.54
C VAL A 116 21.49 25.68 48.14
N THR A 117 21.71 24.77 49.09
CA THR A 117 21.69 23.33 48.84
C THR A 117 20.31 22.85 48.39
N THR A 118 19.25 23.33 49.04
CA THR A 118 17.86 23.01 48.68
C THR A 118 17.52 23.52 47.28
N LEU A 119 17.91 24.76 46.97
CA LEU A 119 17.71 25.37 45.65
C LEU A 119 18.46 24.62 44.55
N ALA A 120 19.70 24.19 44.81
CA ALA A 120 20.47 23.36 43.87
C ALA A 120 19.80 22.00 43.61
N GLY A 121 19.27 21.36 44.66
CA GLY A 121 18.50 20.12 44.54
C GLY A 121 17.21 20.30 43.74
N LEU A 122 16.46 21.37 44.01
CA LEU A 122 15.25 21.71 43.25
C LEU A 122 15.56 22.00 41.78
N GLN A 123 16.63 22.75 41.50
CA GLN A 123 17.07 23.03 40.14
C GLN A 123 17.37 21.72 39.38
N SER A 124 18.14 20.81 39.98
CA SER A 124 18.45 19.50 39.39
C SER A 124 17.19 18.66 39.13
N SER A 125 16.23 18.67 40.07
CA SER A 125 14.94 18.00 39.90
C SER A 125 14.13 18.59 38.75
N ILE A 126 14.09 19.92 38.63
CA ILE A 126 13.39 20.63 37.55
C ILE A 126 14.03 20.30 36.20
N ASP A 127 15.35 20.35 36.10
CA ASP A 127 16.07 20.04 34.87
C ASP A 127 15.81 18.60 34.40
N THR A 128 15.79 17.65 35.34
CA THR A 128 15.43 16.25 35.07
C THR A 128 14.00 16.14 34.55
N GLN A 129 13.03 16.79 35.21
CA GLN A 129 11.63 16.76 34.79
C GLN A 129 11.43 17.41 33.42
N LEU A 130 12.08 18.54 33.13
CA LEU A 130 12.01 19.20 31.82
C LEU A 130 12.59 18.32 30.71
N SER A 131 13.67 17.57 30.99
CA SER A 131 14.24 16.61 30.05
C SER A 131 13.28 15.45 29.74
N VAL A 132 12.62 14.90 30.77
CA VAL A 132 11.60 13.84 30.61
C VAL A 132 10.42 14.35 29.77
N VAL A 133 9.85 15.50 30.15
CA VAL A 133 8.73 16.12 29.41
C VAL A 133 9.13 16.43 27.96
N GLY A 134 10.33 16.96 27.74
CA GLY A 134 10.84 17.20 26.38
C GLY A 134 10.91 15.93 25.53
N THR A 135 11.32 14.81 26.14
CA THR A 135 11.38 13.50 25.49
C THR A 135 9.98 12.95 25.17
N GLU A 136 9.04 13.05 26.12
CA GLU A 136 7.65 12.62 25.92
C GLU A 136 6.95 13.41 24.80
N ILE A 137 7.17 14.74 24.76
CA ILE A 137 6.65 15.60 23.68
C ILE A 137 7.21 15.17 22.32
N ALA A 138 8.51 14.85 22.25
CA ALA A 138 9.13 14.38 21.01
C ALA A 138 8.53 13.04 20.54
N LEU A 139 8.28 12.11 21.47
CA LEU A 139 7.63 10.82 21.17
C LEU A 139 6.18 11.01 20.70
N LEU A 140 5.40 11.86 21.37
CA LEU A 140 4.03 12.17 20.96
C LEU A 140 3.98 12.80 19.57
N LYS A 141 4.91 13.72 19.27
CA LYS A 141 5.02 14.32 17.94
C LYS A 141 5.32 13.27 16.87
N ALA A 142 6.28 12.37 17.13
CA ALA A 142 6.61 11.29 16.20
C ALA A 142 5.41 10.34 15.96
N LYS A 143 4.66 10.03 17.03
CA LYS A 143 3.45 9.21 16.95
C LYS A 143 2.34 9.87 16.13
N ASN A 144 2.13 11.18 16.31
CA ASN A 144 1.16 11.93 15.50
C ASN A 144 1.53 11.96 14.02
N ILE A 145 2.80 12.15 13.69
CA ILE A 145 3.28 12.05 12.29
C ILE A 145 2.98 10.65 11.71
N GLY A 146 3.15 9.60 12.51
CA GLY A 146 2.78 8.24 12.12
C GLY A 146 1.28 8.08 11.87
N TYR A 147 0.43 8.67 12.70
CA TYR A 147 -1.01 8.69 12.50
C TYR A 147 -1.43 9.47 11.25
N ASP A 148 -0.84 10.63 11.00
CA ASP A 148 -1.09 11.42 9.79
C ASP A 148 -0.72 10.64 8.52
N ALA A 149 0.42 9.93 8.53
CA ALA A 149 0.84 9.08 7.42
C ALA A 149 -0.14 7.92 7.18
N SER A 150 -0.62 7.26 8.24
CA SER A 150 -1.65 6.22 8.13
C SER A 150 -2.94 6.77 7.54
N PHE A 151 -3.40 7.94 8.04
CA PHE A 151 -4.62 8.58 7.56
C PHE A 151 -4.54 8.96 6.08
N ILE A 152 -3.38 9.47 5.62
CA ILE A 152 -3.14 9.76 4.21
C ILE A 152 -3.22 8.49 3.36
N ASN A 153 -2.66 7.38 3.83
CA ASN A 153 -2.74 6.10 3.12
C ASN A 153 -4.17 5.58 3.04
N ASP A 154 -4.91 5.64 4.16
CA ASP A 154 -6.32 5.23 4.21
C ASP A 154 -7.17 6.10 3.25
N LEU A 155 -6.90 7.40 3.18
CA LEU A 155 -7.56 8.30 2.24
C LEU A 155 -7.25 7.93 0.78
N ALA A 156 -6.01 7.54 0.47
CA ALA A 156 -5.64 7.06 -0.86
C ALA A 156 -6.33 5.73 -1.23
N HIS A 157 -6.46 4.81 -0.26
CA HIS A 157 -7.21 3.57 -0.43
C HIS A 157 -8.70 3.83 -0.68
N LEU A 158 -9.31 4.79 0.03
CA LEU A 158 -10.71 5.19 -0.19
C LEU A 158 -10.94 5.76 -1.58
N THR A 159 -10.06 6.64 -2.06
CA THR A 159 -10.12 7.17 -3.44
C THR A 159 -10.05 6.05 -4.47
N THR A 160 -9.13 5.10 -4.28
CA THR A 160 -8.99 3.93 -5.17
C THR A 160 -10.24 3.04 -5.16
N LEU A 161 -10.87 2.88 -4.00
CA LEU A 161 -12.11 2.14 -3.85
C LEU A 161 -13.28 2.84 -4.55
N ASP A 162 -13.37 4.16 -4.46
CA ASP A 162 -14.37 4.96 -5.18
C ASP A 162 -14.23 4.81 -6.70
N ASP A 163 -13.00 4.95 -7.22
CA ASP A 163 -12.69 4.72 -8.64
C ASP A 163 -13.09 3.31 -9.10
N THR A 164 -12.78 2.30 -8.28
CA THR A 164 -13.13 0.90 -8.56
C THR A 164 -14.64 0.71 -8.57
N THR A 165 -15.36 1.32 -7.63
CA THR A 165 -16.82 1.28 -7.54
C THR A 165 -17.47 1.97 -8.74
N ALA A 166 -16.92 3.09 -9.20
CA ALA A 166 -17.37 3.78 -10.40
C ALA A 166 -17.21 2.89 -11.66
N LYS A 167 -16.06 2.23 -11.81
CA LYS A 167 -15.83 1.27 -12.91
C LYS A 167 -16.80 0.09 -12.88
N LEU A 168 -16.97 -0.55 -11.72
CA LEU A 168 -17.92 -1.64 -11.53
C LEU A 168 -19.35 -1.23 -11.89
N ARG A 169 -19.78 -0.01 -11.55
CA ARG A 169 -21.09 0.52 -11.91
C ARG A 169 -21.27 0.65 -13.42
N ILE A 170 -20.25 1.13 -14.12
CA ILE A 170 -20.24 1.25 -15.59
C ILE A 170 -20.32 -0.14 -16.22
N ASP A 171 -19.48 -1.07 -15.77
CA ASP A 171 -19.45 -2.44 -16.29
C ASP A 171 -20.78 -3.17 -16.08
N LEU A 172 -21.40 -3.02 -14.90
CA LEU A 172 -22.71 -3.59 -14.61
C LEU A 172 -23.80 -3.00 -15.52
N THR A 173 -23.76 -1.69 -15.76
CA THR A 173 -24.70 -1.03 -16.67
C THR A 173 -24.54 -1.56 -18.10
N LEU A 174 -23.29 -1.70 -18.57
CA LEU A 174 -22.98 -2.26 -19.88
C LEU A 174 -23.46 -3.72 -20.01
N GLN A 175 -23.23 -4.54 -18.99
CA GLN A 175 -23.72 -5.92 -18.97
C GLN A 175 -25.25 -5.97 -19.02
N THR A 176 -25.92 -5.11 -18.26
CA THR A 176 -27.39 -5.01 -18.28
C THR A 176 -27.90 -4.66 -19.68
N SER A 177 -27.26 -3.71 -20.38
CA SER A 177 -27.61 -3.39 -21.77
C SER A 177 -27.34 -4.54 -22.75
N LYS A 178 -26.24 -5.28 -22.58
CA LYS A 178 -25.94 -6.47 -23.41
C LYS A 178 -26.97 -7.57 -23.22
N VAL A 179 -27.39 -7.82 -21.98
CA VAL A 179 -28.43 -8.81 -21.66
C VAL A 179 -29.76 -8.40 -22.30
N ALA A 180 -30.19 -7.14 -22.15
CA ALA A 180 -31.42 -6.65 -22.78
C ALA A 180 -31.39 -6.76 -24.32
N LEU A 181 -30.23 -6.50 -24.95
CA LEU A 181 -30.04 -6.71 -26.38
C LEU A 181 -30.16 -8.20 -26.76
N LEU A 182 -29.54 -9.09 -25.98
CA LEU A 182 -29.64 -10.54 -26.20
C LEU A 182 -31.10 -11.02 -26.08
N GLU A 183 -31.82 -10.58 -25.06
CA GLU A 183 -33.24 -10.90 -24.87
C GLU A 183 -34.07 -10.47 -26.09
N THR A 184 -33.79 -9.27 -26.62
CA THR A 184 -34.45 -8.74 -27.83
C THR A 184 -34.10 -9.59 -29.07
N GLN A 185 -32.83 -9.99 -29.22
CA GLN A 185 -32.39 -10.85 -30.33
C GLN A 185 -33.02 -12.24 -30.25
N VAL A 186 -33.08 -12.83 -29.06
CA VAL A 186 -33.72 -14.14 -28.83
C VAL A 186 -35.21 -14.05 -29.14
N ALA A 187 -35.90 -12.99 -28.70
CA ALA A 187 -37.30 -12.78 -29.04
C ALA A 187 -37.52 -12.69 -30.57
N SER A 188 -36.68 -11.93 -31.28
CA SER A 188 -36.75 -11.84 -32.75
C SER A 188 -36.48 -13.19 -33.44
N LEU A 189 -35.58 -14.00 -32.93
CA LEU A 189 -35.33 -15.36 -33.43
C LEU A 189 -36.52 -16.29 -33.18
N MET A 190 -37.16 -16.17 -32.02
CA MET A 190 -38.38 -16.93 -31.70
C MET A 190 -39.54 -16.52 -32.59
N ASP A 191 -39.73 -15.22 -32.84
CA ASP A 191 -40.74 -14.71 -33.78
C ASP A 191 -40.46 -15.18 -35.22
N PHE A 192 -39.19 -15.14 -35.65
CA PHE A 192 -38.78 -15.71 -36.93
C PHE A 192 -39.14 -17.19 -37.00
N TYR A 193 -38.75 -18.00 -36.02
CA TYR A 193 -39.03 -19.44 -36.01
C TYR A 193 -40.53 -19.74 -35.99
N ALA A 194 -41.32 -19.01 -35.21
CA ALA A 194 -42.78 -19.16 -35.16
C ALA A 194 -43.46 -18.77 -36.48
N SER A 195 -42.92 -17.78 -37.20
CA SER A 195 -43.40 -17.36 -38.52
C SER A 195 -42.83 -18.20 -39.68
N PHE A 196 -41.72 -18.90 -39.46
CA PHE A 196 -41.03 -19.71 -40.46
C PHE A 196 -41.74 -21.04 -40.66
N ASP A 197 -42.82 -20.99 -41.43
CA ASP A 197 -43.53 -22.16 -41.92
C ASP A 197 -42.81 -22.72 -43.17
N LEU A 198 -41.99 -23.76 -42.97
CA LEU A 198 -41.40 -24.51 -44.09
C LEU A 198 -42.47 -25.04 -45.05
N GLY A 199 -43.68 -25.35 -44.56
CA GLY A 199 -44.78 -25.85 -45.37
C GLY A 199 -45.37 -24.82 -46.34
N LYS A 200 -45.22 -23.52 -46.05
CA LYS A 200 -45.58 -22.42 -46.97
C LYS A 200 -44.43 -21.97 -47.85
N SER A 201 -43.20 -22.18 -47.39
CA SER A 201 -41.98 -21.82 -48.13
C SER A 201 -41.57 -22.87 -49.15
N VAL A 202 -42.01 -24.11 -48.94
CA VAL A 202 -41.76 -25.25 -49.81
C VAL A 202 -43.09 -25.72 -50.36
N MET A 203 -43.33 -25.52 -51.65
CA MET A 203 -44.53 -26.03 -52.29
C MET A 203 -44.51 -27.55 -52.24
N LYS A 204 -45.66 -28.11 -51.85
CA LYS A 204 -45.86 -29.54 -51.80
C LYS A 204 -46.83 -29.95 -52.91
N ASP A 205 -46.58 -31.09 -53.52
CA ASP A 205 -47.54 -31.70 -54.42
C ASP A 205 -48.80 -32.14 -53.65
N VAL A 206 -49.83 -32.59 -54.37
CA VAL A 206 -51.09 -33.11 -53.79
C VAL A 206 -50.89 -34.32 -52.86
N ALA A 207 -49.72 -34.96 -52.88
CA ALA A 207 -49.37 -36.07 -51.98
C ALA A 207 -48.53 -35.60 -50.77
N GLY A 208 -48.22 -34.31 -50.65
CA GLY A 208 -47.47 -33.74 -49.52
C GLY A 208 -45.95 -33.77 -49.66
N ASN A 209 -45.40 -34.16 -50.82
CA ASN A 209 -43.96 -34.16 -51.09
C ASN A 209 -43.49 -32.80 -51.59
N ILE A 210 -42.24 -32.44 -51.32
CA ILE A 210 -41.62 -31.22 -51.83
C ILE A 210 -41.60 -31.25 -53.37
N ASP A 211 -42.36 -30.34 -54.00
CA ASP A 211 -42.46 -30.25 -55.45
C ASP A 211 -41.51 -29.19 -55.98
N LEU A 212 -40.36 -29.64 -56.48
CA LEU A 212 -39.35 -28.80 -57.11
C LEU A 212 -39.58 -28.59 -58.61
N THR A 213 -40.73 -29.03 -59.14
CA THR A 213 -41.05 -28.96 -60.58
C THR A 213 -41.90 -27.76 -60.94
N ILE A 214 -42.34 -26.95 -59.96
CA ILE A 214 -43.19 -25.77 -60.15
C ILE A 214 -42.66 -24.56 -59.34
N ASP A 215 -42.90 -23.33 -59.79
CA ASP A 215 -42.59 -22.08 -59.07
C ASP A 215 -43.78 -21.57 -58.25
N SER A 216 -43.57 -20.53 -57.44
CA SER A 216 -44.58 -19.92 -56.56
C SER A 216 -45.81 -19.37 -57.28
N LEU A 217 -45.88 -19.46 -58.61
CA LEU A 217 -47.00 -19.07 -59.47
C LEU A 217 -47.62 -20.29 -60.20
N GLY A 218 -47.22 -21.52 -59.86
CA GLY A 218 -47.74 -22.76 -60.44
C GLY A 218 -47.18 -23.09 -61.83
N LYS A 219 -46.08 -22.45 -62.23
CA LYS A 219 -45.46 -22.67 -63.55
C LYS A 219 -44.31 -23.68 -63.45
N PRO A 220 -44.11 -24.58 -64.43
CA PRO A 220 -43.04 -25.56 -64.37
C PRO A 220 -41.65 -24.93 -64.24
N VAL A 221 -40.92 -25.28 -63.18
CA VAL A 221 -39.50 -24.95 -62.98
C VAL A 221 -38.68 -26.15 -63.42
N THR A 222 -38.05 -26.03 -64.58
CA THR A 222 -37.00 -26.97 -64.99
C THR A 222 -35.75 -26.73 -64.14
N LEU A 223 -35.61 -27.45 -63.03
CA LEU A 223 -34.30 -27.83 -62.51
C LEU A 223 -33.64 -28.67 -63.61
N GLY A 224 -32.80 -28.03 -64.44
CA GLY A 224 -32.37 -28.52 -65.74
C GLY A 224 -31.85 -29.96 -65.78
N GLY A 225 -32.78 -30.93 -65.89
CA GLY A 225 -32.61 -32.29 -66.40
C GLY A 225 -31.57 -33.22 -65.76
N LYS A 226 -30.84 -32.84 -64.70
CA LYS A 226 -29.62 -33.56 -64.30
C LYS A 226 -29.55 -34.09 -62.86
N LEU A 227 -30.47 -33.72 -61.96
CA LEU A 227 -30.43 -34.18 -60.56
C LEU A 227 -31.85 -34.47 -60.03
N LYS A 228 -32.00 -35.57 -59.29
CA LYS A 228 -33.19 -35.90 -58.50
C LYS A 228 -32.79 -35.99 -57.02
N ALA A 229 -33.53 -35.32 -56.15
CA ALA A 229 -33.43 -35.52 -54.71
C ALA A 229 -34.49 -36.54 -54.29
N VAL A 230 -34.08 -37.57 -53.55
CA VAL A 230 -35.00 -38.54 -52.92
C VAL A 230 -34.81 -38.41 -51.41
N VAL A 231 -35.91 -38.20 -50.69
CA VAL A 231 -35.91 -38.26 -49.23
C VAL A 231 -35.91 -39.73 -48.84
N LEU A 232 -34.91 -40.14 -48.06
CA LEU A 232 -34.94 -41.40 -47.31
C LEU A 232 -35.35 -41.06 -45.87
N GLU A 233 -36.21 -41.89 -45.26
CA GLU A 233 -36.95 -41.62 -44.01
C GLU A 233 -36.10 -41.43 -42.74
N THR A 234 -34.80 -41.18 -42.84
CA THR A 234 -33.90 -41.01 -41.69
C THR A 234 -32.91 -39.86 -41.87
N GLY A 235 -33.38 -38.71 -42.35
CA GLY A 235 -32.63 -37.45 -42.28
C GLY A 235 -31.45 -37.29 -43.24
N GLU A 236 -31.28 -38.20 -44.20
CA GLU A 236 -30.28 -38.08 -45.27
C GLU A 236 -30.93 -37.69 -46.61
N LEU A 237 -30.38 -36.67 -47.25
CA LEU A 237 -30.82 -36.18 -48.56
C LEU A 237 -29.96 -36.85 -49.64
N ALA A 238 -30.50 -37.86 -50.33
CA ALA A 238 -29.78 -38.56 -51.38
C ALA A 238 -29.99 -37.84 -52.73
N ILE A 239 -28.92 -37.28 -53.28
CA ILE A 239 -28.90 -36.73 -54.64
C ILE A 239 -28.35 -37.80 -55.57
N THR A 240 -29.18 -38.30 -56.48
CA THR A 240 -28.77 -39.33 -57.46
C THR A 240 -28.58 -38.71 -58.84
N VAL A 241 -27.47 -39.05 -59.50
CA VAL A 241 -27.20 -38.64 -60.89
C VAL A 241 -28.03 -39.49 -61.86
N ILE A 242 -28.68 -38.84 -62.82
CA ILE A 242 -29.58 -39.51 -63.79
C ILE A 242 -28.84 -39.89 -65.09
N ASP A 243 -27.73 -39.22 -65.43
CA ASP A 243 -26.93 -39.51 -66.63
C ASP A 243 -25.66 -40.32 -66.28
N PRO A 244 -25.60 -41.64 -66.57
CA PRO A 244 -24.46 -42.48 -66.24
C PRO A 244 -23.18 -42.13 -67.04
N LEU A 245 -23.28 -41.37 -68.13
CA LEU A 245 -22.13 -40.96 -68.94
C LEU A 245 -21.51 -39.63 -68.49
N ALA A 246 -22.17 -38.89 -67.60
CA ALA A 246 -21.71 -37.62 -67.05
C ALA A 246 -21.91 -37.52 -65.52
N PRO A 247 -21.28 -38.42 -64.73
CA PRO A 247 -21.36 -38.34 -63.28
C PRO A 247 -20.74 -37.04 -62.76
N THR A 248 -21.50 -36.29 -61.97
CA THR A 248 -21.05 -35.10 -61.24
C THR A 248 -20.71 -35.41 -59.79
N ILE A 249 -21.10 -36.56 -59.25
CA ILE A 249 -20.71 -37.05 -57.92
C ILE A 249 -20.43 -38.54 -58.01
N GLY A 250 -19.48 -39.04 -57.23
CA GLY A 250 -19.16 -40.46 -57.16
C GLY A 250 -18.13 -40.81 -56.10
N THR A 251 -17.74 -42.07 -56.06
CA THR A 251 -16.66 -42.58 -55.21
C THR A 251 -15.59 -43.22 -56.08
N ALA A 252 -14.32 -42.94 -55.79
CA ALA A 252 -13.16 -43.58 -56.41
C ALA A 252 -12.27 -44.23 -55.33
N GLU A 253 -11.41 -45.16 -55.73
CA GLU A 253 -10.53 -45.89 -54.82
C GLU A 253 -9.09 -45.88 -55.35
N VAL A 254 -8.15 -45.44 -54.51
CA VAL A 254 -6.70 -45.58 -54.77
C VAL A 254 -6.25 -46.90 -54.15
N LEU A 255 -5.77 -47.81 -54.99
CA LEU A 255 -5.18 -49.08 -54.55
C LEU A 255 -3.67 -48.92 -54.29
N PRO A 256 -3.08 -49.66 -53.34
CA PRO A 256 -1.63 -49.66 -53.08
C PRO A 256 -0.79 -50.03 -54.30
N VAL A 257 0.53 -49.78 -54.25
CA VAL A 257 1.46 -50.30 -55.27
C VAL A 257 1.27 -51.81 -55.41
N ALA A 258 1.29 -52.29 -56.65
CA ALA A 258 1.04 -53.69 -56.95
C ALA A 258 1.97 -54.63 -56.19
N ILE A 259 1.38 -55.69 -55.62
CA ILE A 259 2.11 -56.72 -54.88
C ILE A 259 1.49 -58.09 -55.18
N ASP A 260 2.36 -59.06 -55.41
CA ASP A 260 2.02 -60.49 -55.54
C ASP A 260 2.69 -61.22 -54.38
N ALA A 261 2.10 -61.12 -53.18
CA ALA A 261 2.66 -61.73 -51.97
C ALA A 261 2.43 -63.25 -51.93
N ASN A 262 1.40 -63.74 -52.63
CA ASN A 262 1.04 -65.15 -52.67
C ASN A 262 1.72 -65.93 -53.83
N ALA A 263 2.43 -65.22 -54.72
CA ALA A 263 3.15 -65.71 -55.89
C ALA A 263 2.26 -66.42 -56.94
N ASP A 264 0.99 -66.01 -57.05
CA ASP A 264 0.03 -66.58 -58.01
C ASP A 264 0.07 -65.91 -59.40
N GLY A 265 0.87 -64.85 -59.55
CA GLY A 265 1.04 -64.08 -60.78
C GLY A 265 0.05 -62.93 -60.95
N ASN A 266 -0.88 -62.71 -60.00
CA ASN A 266 -1.81 -61.60 -59.98
C ASN A 266 -1.54 -60.65 -58.81
N ASP A 267 -2.12 -59.47 -58.92
CA ASP A 267 -2.09 -58.44 -57.88
C ASP A 267 -3.07 -58.72 -56.76
N ASP A 268 -2.58 -58.74 -55.53
CA ASP A 268 -3.39 -59.04 -54.33
C ASP A 268 -4.57 -58.07 -54.12
N TYR A 269 -4.54 -56.86 -54.69
CA TYR A 269 -5.58 -55.85 -54.53
C TYR A 269 -6.59 -55.77 -55.68
N SER A 270 -6.12 -55.82 -56.93
CA SER A 270 -6.97 -55.73 -58.13
C SER A 270 -7.33 -57.09 -58.72
N LEU A 271 -6.62 -58.16 -58.32
CA LEU A 271 -6.74 -59.52 -58.84
C LEU A 271 -6.41 -59.64 -60.34
N LEU A 272 -5.78 -58.62 -60.91
CA LEU A 272 -5.32 -58.60 -62.31
C LEU A 272 -3.88 -59.15 -62.41
N PRO A 273 -3.49 -59.75 -63.54
CA PRO A 273 -2.13 -60.23 -63.73
C PRO A 273 -1.09 -59.14 -63.49
N MET A 274 0.06 -59.50 -62.90
CA MET A 274 1.21 -58.60 -62.69
C MET A 274 1.72 -57.97 -64.00
N THR A 275 1.39 -58.56 -65.15
CA THR A 275 1.72 -58.05 -66.48
C THR A 275 0.72 -57.03 -67.04
N ASP A 276 -0.40 -56.80 -66.38
CA ASP A 276 -1.44 -55.88 -66.86
C ASP A 276 -0.91 -54.42 -66.82
N PRO A 277 -1.09 -53.63 -67.90
CA PRO A 277 -0.68 -52.22 -67.92
C PRO A 277 -1.22 -51.39 -66.76
N ALA A 278 -2.44 -51.66 -66.28
CA ALA A 278 -3.06 -50.95 -65.15
C ALA A 278 -2.45 -51.35 -63.79
N VAL A 279 -1.84 -52.54 -63.69
CA VAL A 279 -1.12 -53.00 -62.49
C VAL A 279 0.32 -52.49 -62.52
N THR A 280 1.03 -52.64 -63.64
CA THR A 280 2.42 -52.21 -63.81
C THR A 280 2.62 -50.70 -63.69
N SER A 281 1.62 -49.90 -64.10
CA SER A 281 1.65 -48.43 -63.99
C SER A 281 1.12 -47.90 -62.66
N ARG A 282 0.68 -48.77 -61.74
CA ARG A 282 0.07 -48.37 -60.48
C ARG A 282 1.11 -47.86 -59.49
N ASP A 283 1.11 -46.55 -59.30
CA ASP A 283 2.03 -45.84 -58.41
C ASP A 283 1.61 -45.87 -56.94
N GLY A 284 0.39 -46.37 -56.65
CA GLY A 284 -0.21 -46.35 -55.32
C GLY A 284 -0.58 -44.95 -54.81
N LYS A 285 -0.44 -43.93 -55.66
CA LYS A 285 -0.57 -42.50 -55.29
C LYS A 285 -1.71 -41.82 -56.00
N SER A 286 -2.29 -42.43 -57.03
CA SER A 286 -3.29 -41.73 -57.84
C SER A 286 -4.42 -42.62 -58.33
N VAL A 287 -5.58 -42.00 -58.54
CA VAL A 287 -6.72 -42.59 -59.24
C VAL A 287 -7.25 -41.61 -60.27
N GLN A 288 -7.53 -42.12 -61.47
CA GLN A 288 -8.07 -41.32 -62.57
C GLN A 288 -9.56 -41.55 -62.72
N ILE A 289 -10.32 -40.46 -62.82
CA ILE A 289 -11.77 -40.45 -63.03
C ILE A 289 -12.08 -39.73 -64.34
N MET A 290 -12.71 -40.44 -65.28
CA MET A 290 -13.19 -39.86 -66.54
C MET A 290 -14.68 -39.55 -66.43
N THR A 291 -15.10 -38.35 -66.81
CA THR A 291 -16.52 -37.96 -66.80
C THR A 291 -16.82 -36.92 -67.89
N LYS A 292 -17.86 -37.15 -68.69
CA LYS A 292 -18.30 -36.17 -69.71
C LYS A 292 -18.91 -34.91 -69.09
N ALA A 293 -19.19 -34.90 -67.78
CA ALA A 293 -19.59 -33.69 -67.06
C ALA A 293 -18.50 -32.60 -67.10
N MET A 294 -17.26 -32.94 -67.47
CA MET A 294 -16.18 -31.98 -67.69
C MET A 294 -16.24 -31.27 -69.06
N ILE A 295 -17.24 -31.53 -69.91
CA ILE A 295 -17.38 -30.88 -71.22
C ILE A 295 -18.74 -30.17 -71.35
N PRO A 296 -18.80 -28.84 -71.53
CA PRO A 296 -17.69 -27.87 -71.47
C PRO A 296 -17.41 -27.42 -70.03
N MET A 297 -16.28 -27.80 -69.46
CA MET A 297 -15.86 -27.25 -68.17
C MET A 297 -15.36 -25.82 -68.39
N VAL A 298 -16.21 -24.86 -68.06
CA VAL A 298 -15.82 -23.45 -68.04
C VAL A 298 -14.83 -23.16 -66.91
N ASN A 299 -13.96 -22.18 -67.15
CA ASN A 299 -12.95 -21.71 -66.21
C ASN A 299 -13.63 -21.30 -64.90
N GLY A 300 -13.39 -22.06 -63.83
CA GLY A 300 -13.98 -21.85 -62.51
C GLY A 300 -14.81 -23.00 -61.92
N SER A 301 -15.08 -24.07 -62.70
CA SER A 301 -15.64 -25.30 -62.13
C SER A 301 -14.70 -25.94 -61.11
N ARG A 302 -15.27 -26.39 -59.98
CA ARG A 302 -14.52 -26.89 -58.81
C ARG A 302 -14.81 -28.36 -58.56
N ILE A 303 -13.76 -29.10 -58.22
CA ILE A 303 -13.83 -30.51 -57.82
C ILE A 303 -13.54 -30.56 -56.33
N PHE A 304 -14.49 -31.09 -55.56
CA PHE A 304 -14.36 -31.33 -54.14
C PHE A 304 -14.10 -32.82 -53.93
N THR A 305 -13.19 -33.14 -53.04
CA THR A 305 -12.85 -34.53 -52.68
C THR A 305 -12.90 -34.67 -51.18
N THR A 306 -13.46 -35.79 -50.71
CA THR A 306 -13.55 -36.13 -49.29
C THR A 306 -13.11 -37.57 -49.11
N TRP A 307 -12.01 -37.78 -48.39
CA TRP A 307 -11.51 -39.12 -48.10
C TRP A 307 -12.33 -39.77 -46.99
N LYS A 308 -12.77 -41.02 -47.19
CA LYS A 308 -13.45 -41.79 -46.15
C LYS A 308 -12.49 -42.33 -45.10
N ASN A 309 -11.28 -42.66 -45.53
CA ASN A 309 -10.20 -43.18 -44.69
C ASN A 309 -8.98 -42.25 -44.83
N ASN A 310 -8.20 -42.06 -43.78
CA ASN A 310 -7.00 -41.22 -43.83
C ASN A 310 -5.96 -41.82 -44.81
N PRO A 311 -5.70 -41.17 -45.97
CA PRO A 311 -4.78 -41.71 -46.98
C PRO A 311 -3.29 -41.52 -46.60
N SER A 312 -2.99 -40.98 -45.41
CA SER A 312 -1.63 -40.82 -44.88
C SER A 312 -0.70 -39.95 -45.76
N GLY A 313 -1.27 -38.95 -46.44
CA GLY A 313 -0.57 -38.00 -47.30
C GLY A 313 -1.45 -36.81 -47.71
N PHE A 314 -0.81 -35.74 -48.22
CA PHE A 314 -1.54 -34.61 -48.80
C PHE A 314 -2.13 -35.03 -50.15
N SER A 315 -3.40 -34.69 -50.39
CA SER A 315 -4.06 -34.95 -51.68
C SER A 315 -4.32 -33.68 -52.48
N TRP A 316 -4.19 -33.74 -53.80
CA TRP A 316 -4.60 -32.68 -54.71
C TRP A 316 -5.25 -33.27 -55.97
N VAL A 317 -5.95 -32.42 -56.73
CA VAL A 317 -6.64 -32.83 -57.95
C VAL A 317 -5.98 -32.16 -59.15
N GLU A 318 -5.62 -32.97 -60.14
CA GLU A 318 -5.16 -32.50 -61.45
C GLU A 318 -6.20 -32.80 -62.50
N LYS A 319 -6.48 -31.82 -63.37
CA LYS A 319 -7.46 -31.98 -64.45
C LYS A 319 -6.78 -32.69 -65.62
N THR A 320 -7.42 -33.71 -66.16
CA THR A 320 -6.97 -34.45 -67.34
C THR A 320 -7.59 -33.83 -68.58
N LYS A 321 -6.75 -33.50 -69.56
CA LYS A 321 -7.16 -33.09 -70.89
C LYS A 321 -6.89 -34.18 -71.91
N ASP A 322 -7.70 -34.26 -72.96
CA ASP A 322 -7.43 -35.12 -74.11
C ASP A 322 -6.50 -34.43 -75.14
N ALA A 323 -6.27 -35.11 -76.27
CA ALA A 323 -5.43 -34.59 -77.35
C ALA A 323 -5.99 -33.32 -78.03
N ASN A 324 -7.27 -33.00 -77.82
CA ASN A 324 -7.93 -31.81 -78.37
C ASN A 324 -7.95 -30.64 -77.37
N ASP A 325 -7.25 -30.76 -76.23
CA ASP A 325 -7.24 -29.81 -75.11
C ASP A 325 -8.58 -29.70 -74.36
N ASP A 326 -9.49 -30.66 -74.58
CA ASP A 326 -10.77 -30.74 -73.88
C ASP A 326 -10.61 -31.46 -72.53
N PHE A 327 -11.27 -30.94 -71.50
CA PHE A 327 -11.28 -31.55 -70.18
C PHE A 327 -12.16 -32.81 -70.17
N VAL A 328 -11.54 -33.99 -70.03
CA VAL A 328 -12.22 -35.30 -70.12
C VAL A 328 -12.30 -36.05 -68.79
N GLY A 329 -11.56 -35.59 -67.78
CA GLY A 329 -11.48 -36.24 -66.48
C GLY A 329 -10.57 -35.50 -65.52
N PHE A 330 -10.35 -36.09 -64.35
CA PHE A 330 -9.41 -35.59 -63.37
C PHE A 330 -8.74 -36.74 -62.65
N GLN A 331 -7.54 -36.49 -62.13
CA GLN A 331 -6.76 -37.42 -61.34
C GLN A 331 -6.65 -36.89 -59.92
N ILE A 332 -7.03 -37.71 -58.95
CA ILE A 332 -6.78 -37.42 -57.54
C ILE A 332 -5.42 -38.03 -57.21
N LYS A 333 -4.50 -37.21 -56.73
CA LYS A 333 -3.12 -37.59 -56.40
C LYS A 333 -2.85 -37.46 -54.91
N LEU A 334 -1.92 -38.26 -54.41
CA LEU A 334 -1.42 -38.31 -53.05
C LEU A 334 0.10 -38.10 -53.02
N SER A 335 0.59 -37.44 -51.98
CA SER A 335 2.03 -37.22 -51.79
C SER A 335 2.82 -38.51 -51.55
N THR A 336 2.16 -39.51 -50.97
CA THR A 336 2.73 -40.78 -50.50
C THR A 336 1.87 -41.94 -51.01
N PRO A 337 2.45 -43.11 -51.34
CA PRO A 337 1.66 -44.26 -51.76
C PRO A 337 0.83 -44.78 -50.59
N VAL A 338 -0.39 -45.21 -50.86
CA VAL A 338 -1.24 -45.85 -49.86
C VAL A 338 -0.76 -47.28 -49.59
N THR A 339 -0.85 -47.72 -48.33
CA THR A 339 -0.53 -49.10 -47.91
C THR A 339 -1.76 -50.01 -47.87
N THR A 340 -2.95 -49.43 -47.80
CA THR A 340 -4.26 -50.09 -47.90
C THR A 340 -5.17 -49.29 -48.84
N PRO A 341 -6.17 -49.91 -49.49
CA PRO A 341 -7.11 -49.20 -50.36
C PRO A 341 -7.75 -47.98 -49.68
N ALA A 342 -7.67 -46.83 -50.34
CA ALA A 342 -8.20 -45.57 -49.82
C ALA A 342 -9.34 -45.07 -50.70
N LYS A 343 -10.52 -44.88 -50.10
CA LYS A 343 -11.73 -44.41 -50.80
C LYS A 343 -11.89 -42.90 -50.68
N VAL A 344 -12.24 -42.27 -51.80
CA VAL A 344 -12.49 -40.84 -51.90
C VAL A 344 -13.82 -40.60 -52.60
N ASP A 345 -14.72 -39.89 -51.91
CA ASP A 345 -15.91 -39.34 -52.53
C ASP A 345 -15.55 -38.03 -53.22
N TRP A 346 -16.11 -37.79 -54.40
CA TRP A 346 -15.84 -36.59 -55.18
C TRP A 346 -17.13 -35.97 -55.69
N LEU A 347 -17.14 -34.64 -55.78
CA LEU A 347 -18.24 -33.83 -56.29
C LEU A 347 -17.68 -32.77 -57.23
N LEU A 348 -18.16 -32.76 -58.47
CA LEU A 348 -17.91 -31.75 -59.47
C LEU A 348 -19.07 -30.75 -59.45
N ILE A 349 -18.74 -29.48 -59.22
CA ILE A 349 -19.69 -28.37 -59.33
C ILE A 349 -19.29 -27.54 -60.55
N GLU A 350 -20.16 -27.59 -61.56
CA GLU A 350 -20.08 -26.75 -62.76
C GLU A 350 -20.37 -25.29 -62.38
N GLN A 351 -19.49 -24.36 -62.74
CA GLN A 351 -19.83 -22.94 -62.67
C GLN A 351 -20.66 -22.60 -63.91
N LYS A 352 -21.88 -22.11 -63.77
CA LYS A 352 -22.65 -21.65 -64.93
C LYS A 352 -22.06 -20.32 -65.40
N GLY A 353 -21.62 -20.24 -66.67
CA GLY A 353 -21.03 -19.04 -67.27
C GLY A 353 -22.05 -17.90 -67.38
N ASN A 354 -22.26 -17.17 -66.29
CA ASN A 354 -22.81 -15.80 -66.23
C ASN A 354 -22.91 -15.21 -64.81
N LEU A 355 -22.11 -15.70 -63.86
CA LEU A 355 -21.99 -15.08 -62.54
C LEU A 355 -20.55 -14.56 -62.40
N ALA A 356 -20.36 -13.29 -62.74
CA ALA A 356 -19.18 -12.53 -62.34
C ALA A 356 -19.16 -12.39 -60.81
N PRO A 357 -17.96 -12.34 -60.17
CA PRO A 357 -17.85 -12.09 -58.73
C PRO A 357 -18.43 -10.74 -58.30
#